data_AF-X1T6P7-F1
#
_entry.id   AF-X1T6P7-F1
#
_cell.length_a   1.000
_cell.length_b   1.000
_cell.length_c   1.000
_cell.angle_alpha   90.00
_cell.angle_beta   90.00
_cell.angle_gamma   90.00
#
_symmetry.space_group_name_H-M   'P 1'
#
loop_
_entity.id
_entity.type
_entity.pdbx_description
1 polymer ?
#
loop_
_entity_poly.entity_id
_entity_poly.type
_entity_poly.pdbx_seq_one_letter_code
_entity_poly.pdbx_strand_id
1 'polypeptide(L)'
;MSPEEALQILIKEEATLGKIAADNPEDLAAFRNRPEFRVITAAARPLGNVSDEWIEQKMVVLLEVMKKIRPSLANAIIETSGGTEWFFTSLTGLRDILYGVPKLIGKPPLNIETP
;
A
#
# COMPACT_ATOMS: atom_id res chain seq x y z
N MET A 1 4.47 -24.15 -1.53
CA MET A 1 5.01 -22.77 -1.53
C MET A 1 4.66 -22.16 -0.19
N SER A 2 5.66 -21.66 0.53
CA SER A 2 5.43 -20.92 1.76
C SER A 2 4.96 -19.48 1.46
N PRO A 3 4.31 -18.80 2.42
CA PRO A 3 3.98 -17.38 2.27
C PRO A 3 5.20 -16.49 1.96
N GLU A 4 6.36 -16.80 2.52
CA GLU A 4 7.62 -16.08 2.27
C GLU A 4 8.09 -16.28 0.83
N GLU A 5 8.09 -17.53 0.34
CA GLU A 5 8.46 -17.84 -1.04
C GLU A 5 7.52 -17.13 -2.04
N ALA A 6 6.21 -17.15 -1.76
CA ALA A 6 5.23 -16.44 -2.58
C ALA A 6 5.49 -14.93 -2.58
N LEU A 7 5.78 -14.33 -1.42
CA LEU A 7 6.08 -12.92 -1.29
C LEU A 7 7.35 -12.52 -2.05
N GLN A 8 8.40 -13.33 -1.98
CA GLN A 8 9.64 -13.09 -2.73
C GLN A 8 9.41 -13.12 -4.25
N ILE A 9 8.53 -14.01 -4.73
CA ILE A 9 8.13 -14.04 -6.14
C ILE A 9 7.42 -12.74 -6.50
N LEU A 10 6.43 -12.32 -5.72
CA LEU A 10 5.69 -11.07 -5.96
C LEU A 10 6.63 -9.85 -5.99
N ILE A 11 7.64 -9.81 -5.11
CA ILE A 11 8.65 -8.75 -5.11
C ILE A 11 9.47 -8.76 -6.41
N LYS A 12 9.98 -9.93 -6.81
CA LYS A 12 10.81 -10.08 -8.02
C LYS A 12 10.05 -9.78 -9.32
N GLU A 13 8.74 -10.03 -9.33
CA GLU A 13 7.85 -9.73 -10.46
C GLU A 13 7.28 -8.31 -10.42
N GLU A 14 7.65 -7.52 -9.40
CA GLU A 14 7.10 -6.18 -9.12
C GLU A 14 5.56 -6.20 -9.05
N ALA A 15 4.99 -7.33 -8.66
CA ALA A 15 3.56 -7.58 -8.59
C ALA A 15 3.00 -7.02 -7.28
N THR A 16 2.77 -5.71 -7.26
CA THR A 16 2.17 -5.01 -6.11
C THR A 16 0.65 -5.16 -6.12
N LEU A 17 0.01 -4.94 -4.97
CA LEU A 17 -1.45 -5.00 -4.90
C LEU A 17 -2.11 -3.99 -5.85
N GLY A 18 -1.54 -2.79 -6.00
CA GLY A 18 -1.99 -1.78 -6.95
C GLY A 18 -1.92 -2.26 -8.40
N LYS A 19 -0.79 -2.88 -8.79
CA LYS A 19 -0.59 -3.43 -10.14
C LYS A 19 -1.56 -4.57 -10.43
N ILE A 20 -1.66 -5.54 -9.52
CA ILE A 20 -2.59 -6.67 -9.65
C ILE A 20 -4.04 -6.18 -9.78
N ALA A 21 -4.44 -5.20 -8.99
CA ALA A 21 -5.79 -4.63 -9.05
C ALA A 21 -6.06 -3.86 -10.35
N ALA A 22 -5.05 -3.15 -10.89
CA ALA A 22 -5.16 -2.46 -12.17
C ALA A 22 -5.29 -3.43 -13.34
N ASP A 23 -4.58 -4.56 -13.30
CA ASP A 23 -4.62 -5.60 -14.32
C ASP A 23 -5.93 -6.42 -14.28
N ASN A 24 -6.64 -6.42 -13.15
CA ASN A 24 -7.84 -7.25 -12.91
C ASN A 24 -9.03 -6.42 -12.36
N PRO A 25 -9.57 -5.45 -13.13
CA PRO A 25 -10.59 -4.52 -12.64
C PRO A 25 -11.93 -5.20 -12.30
N GLU A 26 -12.31 -6.26 -13.02
CA GLU A 26 -13.55 -7.01 -12.75
C GLU A 26 -13.46 -7.79 -11.42
N ASP A 27 -12.32 -8.43 -11.17
CA ASP A 27 -12.07 -9.15 -9.92
C ASP A 27 -12.02 -8.19 -8.72
N LEU A 28 -11.43 -7.00 -8.91
CA LEU A 28 -11.45 -5.97 -7.89
C LEU A 28 -12.89 -5.51 -7.59
N ALA A 29 -13.71 -5.30 -8.61
CA ALA A 29 -15.11 -4.93 -8.45
C ALA A 29 -15.89 -6.03 -7.70
N ALA A 30 -15.68 -7.30 -8.06
CA ALA A 30 -16.28 -8.43 -7.36
C ALA A 30 -15.81 -8.52 -5.90
N PHE A 31 -14.52 -8.30 -5.64
CA PHE A 31 -13.93 -8.33 -4.31
C PHE A 31 -14.49 -7.22 -3.40
N ARG A 32 -14.67 -6.00 -3.92
CA ARG A 32 -15.25 -4.86 -3.19
C ARG A 32 -16.65 -5.15 -2.61
N ASN A 33 -17.39 -6.06 -3.23
CA ASN A 33 -18.73 -6.44 -2.78
C ASN A 33 -18.73 -7.54 -1.72
N ARG A 34 -17.57 -8.11 -1.36
CA ARG A 34 -17.47 -9.19 -0.38
C ARG A 34 -17.36 -8.66 1.06
N PRO A 35 -17.89 -9.37 2.07
CA PRO A 35 -17.77 -8.97 3.48
C PRO A 35 -16.33 -8.75 3.95
N GLU A 36 -15.38 -9.55 3.44
CA GLU A 36 -13.96 -9.48 3.76
C GLU A 36 -13.35 -8.12 3.40
N PHE A 37 -13.86 -7.48 2.33
CA PHE A 37 -13.43 -6.15 1.94
C PHE A 37 -13.70 -5.12 3.04
N ARG A 38 -14.82 -5.25 3.77
CA ARG A 38 -15.14 -4.36 4.91
C ARG A 38 -14.16 -4.53 6.06
N VAL A 39 -13.75 -5.77 6.33
CA VAL A 39 -12.77 -6.08 7.38
C VAL A 39 -11.40 -5.47 7.03
N ILE A 40 -10.98 -5.64 5.78
CA ILE A 40 -9.72 -5.06 5.28
C ILE A 40 -9.77 -3.53 5.32
N THR A 41 -10.87 -2.93 4.86
CA THR A 41 -11.06 -1.47 4.91
C THR A 41 -10.99 -0.95 6.34
N ALA A 42 -11.61 -1.65 7.31
CA ALA A 42 -11.56 -1.25 8.71
C ALA A 42 -10.13 -1.33 9.29
N ALA A 43 -9.40 -2.40 8.99
CA ALA A 43 -8.02 -2.57 9.45
C ALA A 43 -7.06 -1.55 8.81
N ALA A 44 -7.28 -1.22 7.54
CA ALA A 44 -6.48 -0.28 6.78
C ALA A 44 -6.92 1.19 6.96
N ARG A 45 -7.88 1.48 7.84
CA ARG A 45 -8.37 2.85 8.09
C ARG A 45 -7.27 3.88 8.36
N PRO A 46 -6.20 3.54 9.13
CA PRO A 46 -5.09 4.47 9.33
C PRO A 46 -4.39 4.90 8.04
N LEU A 47 -4.43 4.10 6.97
CA LEU A 47 -3.83 4.44 5.69
C LEU A 47 -4.62 5.50 4.91
N GLY A 48 -5.92 5.65 5.17
CA GLY A 48 -6.79 6.52 4.35
C GLY A 48 -6.47 8.02 4.42
N ASN A 49 -5.77 8.46 5.47
CA ASN A 49 -5.45 9.88 5.70
C ASN A 49 -3.94 10.20 5.67
N VAL A 50 -3.10 9.25 5.24
CA VAL A 50 -1.64 9.47 5.19
C VAL A 50 -1.18 9.69 3.75
N SER A 51 -0.25 10.63 3.58
CA SER A 51 0.36 10.91 2.28
C SER A 51 1.44 9.87 1.94
N ASP A 52 1.86 9.85 0.67
CA ASP A 52 2.96 8.99 0.22
C ASP A 52 4.25 9.31 0.99
N GLU A 53 4.54 10.60 1.18
CA GLU A 53 5.72 11.06 1.92
C GLU A 53 5.67 10.60 3.38
N TRP A 54 4.48 10.57 4.00
CA TRP A 54 4.35 10.06 5.35
C TRP A 54 4.65 8.56 5.41
N ILE A 55 4.12 7.78 4.46
CA ILE A 55 4.38 6.33 4.40
C ILE A 55 5.88 6.10 4.20
N GLU A 56 6.49 6.80 3.25
CA GLU A 56 7.93 6.74 2.96
C GLU A 56 8.76 7.04 4.21
N GLN A 57 8.49 8.16 4.89
CA GLN A 57 9.17 8.55 6.14
C GLN A 57 9.01 7.52 7.27
N LYS A 58 7.93 6.74 7.26
CA LYS A 58 7.64 5.72 8.28
C LYS A 58 8.02 4.30 7.86
N MET A 59 8.59 4.08 6.68
CA MET A 59 8.93 2.75 6.17
C MET A 59 9.79 1.94 7.13
N VAL A 60 10.80 2.56 7.75
CA VAL A 60 11.65 1.88 8.75
C VAL A 60 10.81 1.37 9.93
N VAL A 61 9.95 2.22 10.49
CA VAL A 61 9.09 1.86 11.62
C VAL A 61 8.07 0.79 11.22
N LEU A 62 7.48 0.90 10.02
CA LEU A 62 6.52 -0.07 9.50
C LEU A 62 7.15 -1.45 9.33
N LEU A 63 8.36 -1.53 8.78
CA LEU A 63 9.12 -2.77 8.65
C LEU A 63 9.56 -3.33 10.00
N GLU A 64 9.95 -2.49 10.96
CA GLU A 64 10.26 -2.93 12.33
C GLU A 64 9.04 -3.53 13.03
N VAL A 65 7.88 -2.88 12.92
CA VAL A 65 6.61 -3.41 13.45
C VAL A 65 6.28 -4.73 12.75
N MET A 66 6.42 -4.79 11.43
CA MET A 66 6.20 -6.03 10.66
C MET A 66 7.12 -7.15 11.13
N LYS A 67 8.40 -6.84 11.40
CA LYS A 67 9.38 -7.79 11.93
C LYS A 67 9.00 -8.32 13.31
N LYS A 68 8.34 -7.50 14.15
CA LYS A 68 7.83 -7.94 15.46
C LYS A 68 6.63 -8.86 15.35
N ILE A 69 5.70 -8.60 14.42
CA ILE A 69 4.44 -9.37 14.31
C ILE A 69 4.54 -10.58 13.35
N ARG A 70 5.38 -10.49 12.32
CA ARG A 70 5.57 -11.44 11.23
C ARG A 70 7.04 -11.43 10.76
N PRO A 71 7.97 -11.89 11.60
CA PRO A 71 9.41 -11.80 11.34
C PRO A 71 9.83 -12.43 10.01
N SER A 72 9.26 -13.59 9.65
CA SER A 72 9.60 -14.30 8.42
C SER A 72 9.21 -13.49 7.17
N LEU A 73 8.01 -12.92 7.14
CA LEU A 73 7.53 -12.08 6.04
C LEU A 73 8.31 -10.76 5.95
N ALA A 74 8.61 -10.13 7.09
CA ALA A 74 9.41 -8.90 7.11
C ALA A 74 10.82 -9.16 6.59
N ASN A 75 11.46 -10.26 6.98
CA ASN A 75 12.76 -10.64 6.45
C ASN A 75 12.69 -10.93 4.94
N ALA A 76 11.64 -11.61 4.47
CA ALA A 76 11.45 -11.83 3.03
C ALA A 76 11.38 -10.51 2.23
N ILE A 77 10.75 -9.46 2.79
CA ILE A 77 10.73 -8.11 2.20
C ILE A 77 12.13 -7.47 2.25
N ILE A 78 12.78 -7.47 3.41
CA ILE A 78 14.05 -6.76 3.62
C ILE A 78 15.21 -7.41 2.84
N GLU A 79 15.23 -8.74 2.77
CA GLU A 79 16.33 -9.51 2.18
C GLU A 79 16.20 -9.66 0.66
N THR A 80 15.01 -9.42 0.10
CA THR A 80 14.81 -9.45 -1.35
C THR A 80 15.11 -8.07 -1.94
N SER A 81 15.99 -8.02 -2.94
CA SER A 81 16.28 -6.79 -3.70
C SER A 81 14.98 -6.14 -4.20
N GLY A 82 14.82 -4.84 -3.95
CA GLY A 82 13.60 -4.10 -4.30
C GLY A 82 12.42 -4.28 -3.34
N GLY A 83 12.53 -5.12 -2.31
CA GLY A 83 11.40 -5.44 -1.44
C GLY A 83 10.87 -4.26 -0.63
N THR A 84 11.72 -3.36 -0.14
CA THR A 84 11.27 -2.14 0.56
C THR A 84 10.44 -1.23 -0.34
N GLU A 85 10.87 -1.03 -1.59
CA GLU A 85 10.13 -0.25 -2.59
C GLU A 85 8.82 -0.93 -2.98
N TRP A 86 8.86 -2.26 -3.18
CA TRP A 86 7.67 -3.07 -3.41
C TRP A 86 6.65 -2.96 -2.27
N PHE A 87 7.13 -2.96 -1.02
CA PHE A 87 6.27 -2.84 0.16
C PHE A 87 5.63 -1.45 0.25
N PHE A 88 6.42 -0.39 0.05
CA PHE A 88 5.91 0.98 -0.05
C PHE A 88 4.81 1.09 -1.12
N THR A 89 5.10 0.64 -2.34
CA THR A 89 4.18 0.71 -3.48
C THR A 89 2.92 -0.14 -3.25
N SER A 90 3.05 -1.26 -2.55
CA SER A 90 1.90 -2.09 -2.17
C SER A 90 0.99 -1.40 -1.14
N LEU A 91 1.55 -0.65 -0.19
CA LEU A 91 0.79 0.12 0.81
C LEU A 91 0.06 1.31 0.17
N THR A 92 0.72 2.07 -0.70
CA THR A 92 0.10 3.17 -1.44
C THR A 92 -0.99 2.65 -2.38
N GLY A 93 -0.71 1.58 -3.12
CA GLY A 93 -1.69 0.90 -3.97
C GLY A 93 -2.91 0.40 -3.18
N LEU A 94 -2.71 -0.22 -2.01
CA LEU A 94 -3.81 -0.63 -1.13
C LEU A 94 -4.65 0.56 -0.68
N ARG A 95 -4.03 1.65 -0.23
CA ARG A 95 -4.74 2.87 0.16
C ARG A 95 -5.61 3.37 -0.99
N ASP A 96 -5.04 3.47 -2.18
CA ASP A 96 -5.73 4.02 -3.35
C ASP A 96 -6.91 3.14 -3.78
N ILE A 97 -6.76 1.82 -3.70
CA ILE A 97 -7.83 0.85 -3.94
C ILE A 97 -9.00 1.04 -2.96
N LEU A 98 -8.69 1.26 -1.69
CA LEU A 98 -9.68 1.26 -0.60
C LEU A 98 -10.41 2.59 -0.46
N TYR A 99 -9.70 3.70 -0.55
CA TYR A 99 -10.27 5.02 -0.23
C TYR A 99 -10.62 5.83 -1.46
N GLY A 100 -10.15 5.40 -2.64
CA GLY A 100 -10.03 6.31 -3.78
C GLY A 100 -9.07 7.43 -3.40
N VAL A 101 -8.38 7.99 -4.37
CA VAL A 101 -7.48 9.09 -4.08
C VAL A 101 -8.29 10.39 -4.05
N PRO A 102 -8.52 11.07 -2.90
CA PRO A 102 -8.35 12.51 -2.90
C PRO A 102 -6.84 12.71 -2.79
N LYS A 103 -6.19 13.05 -3.92
CA LYS A 103 -4.91 13.73 -3.83
C LYS A 103 -5.29 14.96 -3.03
N LEU A 104 -4.75 15.13 -1.83
CA LEU A 104 -4.70 16.46 -1.25
C LEU A 104 -3.82 17.25 -2.21
N ILE A 105 -4.44 17.76 -3.28
CA ILE A 105 -3.89 18.80 -4.12
C ILE A 105 -3.62 19.88 -3.08
N GLY A 106 -2.33 20.11 -2.80
CA GLY A 106 -1.93 21.32 -2.11
C GLY A 106 -2.66 22.44 -2.82
N LYS A 107 -3.63 23.05 -2.15
CA LYS A 107 -4.23 24.28 -2.67
C LYS A 107 -3.02 25.18 -2.93
N PRO A 108 -2.72 25.56 -4.19
CA PRO A 108 -1.82 26.67 -4.37
C PRO A 108 -2.41 27.83 -3.56
N PRO A 109 -1.58 28.68 -2.91
CA PRO A 109 -2.11 29.87 -2.29
C PRO A 109 -2.97 30.59 -3.34
N LEU A 110 -4.21 30.89 -2.97
CA LEU A 110 -5.01 31.86 -3.71
C LEU A 110 -4.17 33.12 -3.72
N ASN A 111 -3.47 33.39 -4.81
CA ASN A 111 -3.01 34.72 -5.12
C ASN A 111 -4.28 35.54 -5.31
N ILE A 112 -4.71 36.14 -4.20
CA ILE A 112 -5.67 37.23 -4.23
C ILE A 112 -4.87 38.43 -4.71
N GLU A 113 -4.65 38.50 -6.02
CA GLU A 113 -4.27 39.76 -6.62
C GLU A 113 -5.50 40.66 -6.57
N THR A 114 -5.47 41.61 -5.64
CA THR A 114 -6.21 42.88 -5.72
C THR A 114 -5.43 43.94 -4.95
N PRO A 115 -5.49 45.22 -5.34
CA PRO A 115 -6.14 45.80 -6.53
C PRO A 115 -5.18 46.22 -7.64
#